data_AF-A0A3D4UYZ7-F1
#
_entry.id   AF-A0A3D4UYZ7-F1
#
_cell.length_a   1.000
_cell.length_b   1.000
_cell.length_c   1.000
_cell.angle_alpha   90.00
_cell.angle_beta   90.00
_cell.angle_gamma   90.00
#
_symmetry.space_group_name_H-M   'P 1'
#
loop_
_entity.id
_entity.type
_entity.pdbx_description
1 polymer ?
#
loop_
_entity_poly.entity_id
_entity_poly.type
_entity_poly.pdbx_seq_one_letter_code
_entity_poly.pdbx_strand_id
1 'polypeptide(L)'
;MFQKLTLRNRIFLISSLLILAAIALIWIFIKPEYQAKIVKERTTIVSQLQEYTLRQTDSTIRNWLSSTIKLSQDLTVDPANAPELSNKAINYTPGLMRVIIADTESDEEIDLVRGIYNDIDFTLDQIDWYPSRIDATTNT
;
A
#
# COMPACT_ATOMS: atom_id res chain seq x y z
N MET A 1 -58.73 32.47 12.90
CA MET A 1 -57.81 32.29 14.06
C MET A 1 -56.71 33.35 14.15
N PHE A 2 -56.14 33.82 13.04
CA PHE A 2 -55.10 34.87 13.03
C PHE A 2 -55.55 36.27 13.45
N GLN A 3 -56.84 36.61 13.34
CA GLN A 3 -57.35 37.95 13.64
C GLN A 3 -57.27 38.35 15.13
N LYS A 4 -57.13 37.40 16.06
CA LYS A 4 -57.03 37.65 17.51
C LYS A 4 -55.59 37.87 18.02
N LEU A 5 -54.57 37.73 17.18
CA LEU A 5 -53.16 37.89 17.55
C LEU A 5 -52.70 39.34 17.33
N THR A 6 -51.96 39.89 18.30
CA THR A 6 -51.26 41.18 18.17
C THR A 6 -50.25 41.14 17.02
N LEU A 7 -49.99 42.29 16.38
CA LEU A 7 -49.11 42.39 15.21
C LEU A 7 -47.73 41.73 15.44
N ARG A 8 -47.18 41.93 16.64
CA ARG A 8 -45.91 41.32 17.09
C ARG A 8 -45.93 39.79 17.05
N ASN A 9 -46.99 39.15 17.54
CA ASN A 9 -47.09 37.69 17.55
C ASN A 9 -47.24 37.11 16.15
N ARG A 10 -47.88 37.84 15.22
CA ARG A 10 -47.99 37.40 13.81
C ARG A 10 -46.63 37.44 13.12
N ILE A 11 -45.87 38.51 13.31
CA ILE A 11 -44.52 38.64 12.76
C ILE A 11 -43.61 37.52 13.31
N PHE A 12 -43.68 37.27 14.62
CA PHE A 12 -42.89 36.21 15.27
C PHE A 12 -43.25 34.80 14.76
N LEU A 13 -44.55 34.53 14.54
CA LEU A 13 -45.00 33.25 13.98
C LEU A 13 -44.47 33.05 12.56
N ILE A 14 -44.59 34.07 11.70
CA ILE A 14 -44.14 34.00 10.30
C ILE A 14 -42.63 33.83 10.24
N SER A 15 -41.85 34.59 11.03
CA SER A 15 -40.40 34.46 11.04
C SER A 15 -39.94 33.09 11.55
N SER A 16 -40.56 32.56 12.61
CA SER A 16 -40.23 31.24 13.12
C SER A 16 -40.58 30.12 12.13
N LEU A 17 -41.67 30.27 11.38
CA LEU A 17 -42.08 29.33 10.34
C LEU A 17 -41.13 29.37 9.14
N LEU A 18 -40.66 30.57 8.77
CA LEU A 18 -39.61 30.74 7.75
C LEU A 18 -38.29 30.10 8.16
N ILE A 19 -37.89 30.23 9.43
CA ILE A 19 -36.67 29.56 9.95
C ILE A 19 -36.82 28.05 9.89
N LEU A 20 -37.96 27.50 10.31
CA LEU A 20 -38.21 26.05 10.23
C LEU A 20 -38.23 25.56 8.78
N ALA A 21 -38.83 26.32 7.87
CA ALA A 21 -38.81 26.01 6.44
C ALA A 21 -37.39 26.02 5.88
N ALA A 22 -36.55 27.00 6.25
CA ALA A 22 -35.15 27.05 5.85
C ALA A 22 -34.36 25.84 6.35
N ILE A 23 -34.55 25.44 7.61
CA ILE A 23 -33.92 24.24 8.18
C ILE A 23 -34.37 22.98 7.44
N ALA A 24 -35.66 22.84 7.16
CA ALA A 24 -36.20 21.72 6.40
C ALA A 24 -35.61 21.65 4.98
N LEU A 25 -35.48 22.80 4.31
CA LEU A 25 -34.85 22.88 2.99
C LEU A 25 -33.38 22.47 3.02
N ILE A 26 -32.61 22.93 4.01
CA ILE A 26 -31.21 22.52 4.18
C ILE A 26 -31.13 21.00 4.38
N TRP A 27 -32.02 20.44 5.18
CA TRP A 27 -31.98 19.02 5.51
C TRP A 27 -32.41 18.12 4.33
N ILE A 28 -33.42 18.54 3.57
CA ILE A 28 -33.96 17.77 2.44
C ILE A 28 -33.09 17.91 1.19
N PHE A 29 -32.55 19.11 0.92
CA PHE A 29 -31.85 19.37 -0.35
C PHE A 29 -30.34 19.45 -0.21
N ILE A 30 -29.82 20.14 0.81
CA ILE A 30 -28.37 20.43 0.90
C ILE A 30 -27.62 19.26 1.52
N LYS A 31 -28.14 18.70 2.62
CA LYS A 31 -27.50 17.60 3.33
C LYS A 31 -27.23 16.35 2.45
N PRO A 32 -28.18 15.83 1.67
CA PRO A 32 -27.92 14.65 0.84
C PRO A 32 -26.87 14.91 -0.25
N GLU A 33 -26.91 16.06 -0.92
CA GLU A 33 -25.90 16.44 -1.92
C GLU A 33 -24.49 16.58 -1.31
N TYR A 34 -24.40 17.19 -0.12
CA TYR A 34 -23.14 17.31 0.59
C TYR A 34 -22.58 15.93 0.99
N GLN A 35 -23.44 15.03 1.49
CA GLN A 35 -23.04 13.67 1.84
C GLN A 35 -22.59 12.88 0.61
N ALA A 36 -23.32 12.97 -0.51
CA ALA A 36 -22.96 12.28 -1.75
C ALA A 36 -21.59 12.73 -2.27
N LYS A 37 -21.31 14.04 -2.26
CA LYS A 37 -20.00 14.58 -2.68
C LYS A 37 -18.87 14.10 -1.77
N ILE A 38 -19.03 14.17 -0.45
CA ILE A 38 -18.00 13.71 0.50
C ILE A 38 -17.74 12.21 0.36
N VAL A 39 -18.78 11.39 0.23
CA VAL A 39 -18.62 9.95 0.05
C VAL A 39 -17.86 9.67 -1.24
N LYS A 40 -18.21 10.35 -2.35
CA LYS A 40 -17.49 10.20 -3.63
C LYS A 40 -16.02 10.64 -3.53
N GLU A 41 -15.73 11.75 -2.87
CA GLU A 41 -14.36 12.21 -2.64
C GLU A 41 -13.57 11.20 -1.82
N ARG A 42 -14.12 10.72 -0.70
CA ARG A 42 -13.47 9.70 0.14
C ARG A 42 -13.23 8.40 -0.61
N THR A 43 -14.20 7.93 -1.39
CA THR A 43 -14.04 6.73 -2.22
C THR A 43 -12.94 6.92 -3.26
N THR A 44 -12.87 8.09 -3.90
CA THR A 44 -11.80 8.42 -4.86
C THR A 44 -10.42 8.43 -4.19
N ILE A 45 -10.31 9.05 -3.01
CA ILE A 45 -9.06 9.09 -2.25
C ILE A 45 -8.62 7.67 -1.86
N VAL A 46 -9.55 6.83 -1.40
CA VAL A 46 -9.26 5.44 -1.05
C VAL A 46 -8.82 4.64 -2.28
N SER A 47 -9.49 4.78 -3.42
CA SER A 47 -9.09 4.09 -4.65
C SER A 47 -7.72 4.53 -5.14
N GLN A 48 -7.41 5.83 -5.05
CA GLN A 48 -6.09 6.36 -5.41
C GLN A 48 -4.99 5.82 -4.47
N LEU A 49 -5.28 5.73 -3.17
CA LEU A 49 -4.35 5.15 -2.20
C LEU A 49 -4.10 3.67 -2.50
N GLN A 50 -5.15 2.90 -2.77
CA GLN A 50 -5.03 1.49 -3.15
C GLN A 50 -4.21 1.31 -4.43
N GLU A 51 -4.48 2.10 -5.46
CA GLU A 51 -3.73 2.07 -6.71
C GLU A 51 -2.24 2.41 -6.48
N TYR A 52 -1.97 3.44 -5.68
CA TYR A 52 -0.61 3.80 -5.29
C TYR A 52 0.09 2.64 -4.57
N THR A 53 -0.56 2.02 -3.58
CA THR A 53 -0.01 0.87 -2.84
C THR A 53 0.25 -0.32 -3.76
N LEU A 54 -0.64 -0.61 -4.71
CA LEU A 54 -0.43 -1.67 -5.69
C LEU A 54 0.75 -1.39 -6.61
N ARG A 55 0.86 -0.16 -7.13
CA ARG A 55 2.00 0.27 -7.97
C ARG A 55 3.32 0.20 -7.20
N GLN A 56 3.32 0.61 -5.93
CA GLN A 56 4.49 0.52 -5.07
C GLN A 56 4.90 -0.94 -4.85
N THR A 57 3.92 -1.81 -4.58
CA THR A 57 4.15 -3.25 -4.39
C THR A 57 4.74 -3.90 -5.64
N ASP A 58 4.17 -3.61 -6.82
CA ASP A 58 4.70 -4.10 -8.11
C ASP A 58 6.14 -3.61 -8.33
N SER A 59 6.43 -2.33 -8.07
CA SER A 59 7.79 -1.80 -8.18
C SER A 59 8.77 -2.50 -7.22
N THR A 60 8.36 -2.76 -5.98
CA THR A 60 9.20 -3.48 -5.01
C THR A 60 9.47 -4.92 -5.45
N ILE A 61 8.45 -5.65 -5.91
CA ILE A 61 8.60 -7.02 -6.42
C ILE A 61 9.54 -7.06 -7.62
N ARG A 62 9.40 -6.12 -8.57
CA ARG A 62 10.30 -6.03 -9.73
C ARG A 62 11.74 -5.77 -9.31
N ASN A 63 11.96 -4.88 -8.34
CA ASN A 63 13.31 -4.62 -7.82
C ASN A 63 13.91 -5.87 -7.17
N TRP A 64 13.13 -6.62 -6.38
CA TRP A 64 13.59 -7.89 -5.81
C TRP A 64 13.95 -8.90 -6.90
N LEU A 65 13.09 -9.07 -7.91
CA LEU A 65 13.34 -9.98 -9.03
C LEU A 65 14.60 -9.59 -9.82
N SER A 66 14.76 -8.31 -10.15
CA SER A 66 15.95 -7.81 -10.84
C SER A 66 17.22 -8.04 -10.02
N SER A 67 17.16 -7.87 -8.70
CA SER A 67 18.30 -8.14 -7.82
C SER A 67 18.63 -9.61 -7.74
N THR A 68 17.64 -10.51 -7.70
CA THR A 68 17.86 -11.96 -7.74
C THR A 68 18.49 -12.39 -9.07
N ILE A 69 17.99 -11.89 -10.21
CA ILE A 69 18.57 -12.16 -11.54
C ILE A 69 20.02 -11.70 -11.59
N LYS A 70 20.28 -10.46 -11.16
CA LYS A 70 21.62 -9.89 -11.18
C LYS A 70 22.58 -10.67 -10.28
N LEU A 71 22.15 -11.00 -9.05
CA LEU A 71 22.95 -11.80 -8.13
C LEU A 71 23.28 -13.18 -8.73
N SER A 72 22.30 -13.84 -9.36
CA SER A 72 22.53 -15.12 -10.04
C SER A 72 23.53 -15.00 -11.20
N GLN A 73 23.46 -13.93 -11.99
CA GLN A 73 24.42 -13.64 -13.05
C GLN A 73 25.83 -13.37 -12.50
N ASP A 74 25.95 -12.52 -11.48
CA ASP A 74 27.22 -12.17 -10.84
C ASP A 74 27.87 -13.43 -10.23
N LEU A 75 27.11 -14.31 -9.57
CA LEU A 75 27.58 -15.58 -9.02
C LEU A 75 28.02 -16.59 -10.08
N THR A 76 27.41 -16.55 -11.27
CA THR A 76 27.82 -17.41 -12.39
C THR A 76 29.19 -16.98 -12.94
N VAL A 77 29.49 -15.69 -12.90
CA VAL A 77 30.75 -15.12 -13.40
C VAL A 77 31.86 -15.24 -12.35
N ASP A 78 31.54 -14.98 -11.08
CA ASP A 78 32.51 -14.94 -9.98
C ASP A 78 31.96 -15.60 -8.70
N PRO A 79 31.89 -16.95 -8.67
CA PRO A 79 31.32 -17.69 -7.54
C PRO A 79 32.17 -17.57 -6.27
N ALA A 80 33.48 -17.32 -6.39
CA ALA A 80 34.39 -17.23 -5.24
C ALA A 80 34.08 -16.03 -4.33
N ASN A 81 33.49 -14.97 -4.89
CA ASN A 81 33.13 -13.75 -4.16
C ASN A 81 31.64 -13.71 -3.74
N ALA A 82 30.99 -14.87 -3.67
CA ALA A 82 29.57 -14.99 -3.31
C ALA A 82 29.17 -14.25 -2.01
N PRO A 83 29.95 -14.23 -0.91
CA PRO A 83 29.60 -13.48 0.29
C PRO A 83 29.56 -11.96 0.05
N GLU A 84 30.51 -11.42 -0.70
CA GLU A 84 30.58 -9.98 -0.99
C GLU A 84 29.44 -9.56 -1.94
N LEU A 85 29.18 -10.36 -2.98
CA LEU A 85 28.08 -10.14 -3.92
C LEU A 85 26.71 -10.17 -3.23
N SER A 86 26.53 -11.09 -2.28
CA SER A 86 25.28 -11.22 -1.51
C SER A 86 25.10 -10.06 -0.52
N ASN A 87 26.18 -9.63 0.14
CA ASN A 87 26.15 -8.45 1.00
C ASN A 87 25.84 -7.17 0.20
N LYS A 88 26.39 -7.05 -1.01
CA LYS A 88 26.06 -5.98 -1.96
C LYS A 88 24.57 -6.03 -2.33
N ALA A 89 24.04 -7.20 -2.69
CA ALA A 89 22.64 -7.36 -3.08
C ALA A 89 21.67 -6.94 -1.97
N ILE A 90 21.91 -7.35 -0.72
CA ILE A 90 21.07 -6.98 0.43
C ILE A 90 21.09 -5.47 0.70
N ASN A 91 22.26 -4.85 0.63
CA ASN A 91 22.40 -3.44 1.00
C ASN A 91 21.88 -2.49 -0.09
N TYR A 92 22.04 -2.85 -1.36
CA TYR A 92 21.64 -2.00 -2.49
C TYR A 92 20.22 -2.27 -3.01
N THR A 93 19.54 -3.31 -2.52
CA THR A 93 18.14 -3.56 -2.88
C THR A 93 17.20 -3.13 -1.74
N PRO A 94 16.31 -2.16 -1.99
CA PRO A 94 15.31 -1.77 -1.00
C PRO A 94 14.39 -2.94 -0.63
N GLY A 95 14.17 -3.15 0.67
CA GLY A 95 13.24 -4.16 1.18
C GLY A 95 13.75 -5.60 1.18
N LEU A 96 14.97 -5.89 0.69
CA LEU A 96 15.59 -7.20 0.95
C LEU A 96 16.03 -7.30 2.41
N MET A 97 15.65 -8.41 3.05
CA MET A 97 15.88 -8.64 4.48
C MET A 97 16.95 -9.71 4.74
N ARG A 98 16.90 -10.81 3.99
CA ARG A 98 17.80 -11.96 4.11
C ARG A 98 18.11 -12.53 2.73
N VAL A 99 19.32 -13.03 2.54
CA VAL A 99 19.73 -13.82 1.36
C VAL A 99 20.32 -15.11 1.88
N ILE A 100 19.78 -16.22 1.39
CA ILE A 100 20.27 -17.57 1.64
C ILE A 100 20.71 -18.14 0.30
N ILE A 101 21.97 -18.56 0.21
CA ILE A 101 22.50 -19.31 -0.92
C ILE A 101 23.04 -20.61 -0.34
N ALA A 102 22.40 -21.72 -0.66
CA ALA A 102 22.86 -23.05 -0.31
C ALA A 102 23.36 -23.75 -1.56
N ASP A 103 24.48 -24.44 -1.43
CA ASP A 103 24.89 -25.42 -2.43
C ASP A 103 24.01 -26.67 -2.30
N THR A 104 23.62 -27.27 -3.43
CA THR A 104 22.85 -28.51 -3.45
C THR A 104 23.71 -29.75 -3.27
N GLU A 105 25.02 -29.66 -3.53
CA GLU A 105 25.95 -30.78 -3.46
C GLU A 105 26.86 -30.73 -2.22
N SER A 106 27.03 -29.55 -1.60
CA SER A 106 27.81 -29.36 -0.38
C SER A 106 26.95 -28.79 0.77
N ASP A 107 27.44 -28.92 2.01
CA ASP A 107 26.81 -28.34 3.21
C ASP A 107 27.20 -26.86 3.39
N GLU A 108 27.66 -26.20 2.32
CA GLU A 108 28.05 -24.79 2.35
C GLU A 108 26.81 -23.90 2.12
N GLU A 109 26.55 -23.03 3.09
CA GLU A 109 25.46 -22.05 3.07
C GLU A 109 25.99 -20.65 3.36
N ILE A 110 25.59 -19.69 2.53
CA ILE A 110 25.73 -18.26 2.80
C ILE A 110 24.39 -17.76 3.29
N ASP A 111 24.34 -17.42 4.57
CA ASP A 111 23.19 -16.77 5.18
C ASP A 111 23.56 -15.35 5.63
N LEU A 112 22.95 -14.35 5.00
CA LEU A 112 23.15 -12.96 5.31
C LEU A 112 21.82 -12.30 5.65
N VAL A 113 21.78 -11.68 6.83
CA VAL A 113 20.66 -10.84 7.28
C VAL A 113 21.10 -9.38 7.27
N ARG A 114 20.25 -8.50 6.76
CA ARG A 114 20.50 -7.06 6.82
C ARG A 114 20.47 -6.61 8.28
N GLY A 115 21.47 -5.86 8.71
CA GLY A 115 21.64 -5.49 10.13
C GLY A 115 20.41 -4.82 10.80
N ILE A 116 19.56 -4.13 10.04
CA ILE A 116 18.32 -3.52 10.56
C ILE A 116 17.21 -4.54 10.89
N TYR A 117 17.36 -5.80 10.46
CA TYR A 117 16.40 -6.89 10.67
C TYR A 117 16.98 -8.02 11.52
N ASN A 118 18.13 -7.82 12.17
CA ASN A 118 18.78 -8.85 13.00
C ASN A 118 17.91 -9.35 14.17
N ASP A 119 16.93 -8.56 14.61
CA ASP A 119 16.02 -8.92 15.71
C ASP A 119 14.83 -9.78 15.26
N ILE A 120 14.66 -10.00 13.95
CA ILE A 120 13.59 -10.82 13.40
C ILE A 120 14.05 -12.27 13.33
N ASP A 121 13.28 -13.17 13.94
CA ASP A 121 13.46 -14.60 13.77
C ASP A 121 12.97 -15.02 12.37
N PHE A 122 13.91 -15.44 11.52
CA PHE A 122 13.66 -15.91 10.17
C PHE A 122 13.67 -17.45 10.06
N THR A 123 13.53 -18.17 11.16
CA THR A 123 13.45 -19.63 11.14
C THR A 123 12.29 -20.09 10.25
N LEU A 124 12.62 -20.75 9.15
CA LEU A 124 11.66 -21.32 8.20
C LEU A 124 11.62 -22.83 8.45
N ASP A 125 10.49 -23.33 8.97
CA ASP A 125 10.30 -24.77 9.24
C ASP A 125 10.33 -25.64 7.96
N GLN A 126 10.13 -25.02 6.79
CA GLN A 126 10.17 -25.68 5.48
C GLN A 126 10.54 -24.67 4.38
N ILE A 127 11.67 -24.90 3.70
CA ILE A 127 12.06 -24.17 2.50
C ILE A 127 11.76 -25.07 1.29
N ASP A 128 10.63 -24.82 0.62
CA ASP A 128 10.33 -25.48 -0.65
C ASP A 128 11.10 -24.78 -1.77
N TRP A 129 12.15 -25.44 -2.26
CA TRP A 129 12.92 -24.96 -3.41
C TRP A 129 12.12 -25.16 -4.70
N TYR A 130 11.73 -24.05 -5.34
CA TYR A 130 11.12 -24.09 -6.66
C TYR A 130 12.16 -23.74 -7.73
N PRO A 131 12.23 -24.50 -8.83
CA PRO A 131 13.07 -24.12 -9.96
C PRO A 131 12.64 -22.76 -10.47
N SER A 132 13.62 -21.87 -10.65
CA SER A 132 13.48 -20.57 -11.31
C SER A 132 12.68 -20.73 -12.60
N ARG A 133 11.45 -20.21 -12.63
CA ARG A 133 10.63 -20.05 -13.85
C ARG A 133 10.77 -18.63 -14.39
N ILE A 134 11.98 -18.10 -14.41
CA ILE A 134 12.25 -16.79 -15.03
C ILE A 134 12.11 -16.98 -16.53
N ASP A 135 10.92 -16.65 -17.04
CA ASP A 135 10.62 -16.63 -18.46
C ASP A 135 11.51 -15.60 -19.15
N ALA A 136 12.29 -16.01 -20.15
CA ALA A 136 13.22 -15.15 -20.87
C ALA A 136 12.53 -13.97 -21.61
N THR A 137 11.19 -13.96 -21.63
CA THR A 137 10.37 -12.96 -22.33
C THR A 137 9.97 -11.76 -21.48
N THR A 138 10.31 -11.70 -20.17
CA THR A 138 9.91 -10.53 -19.33
C THR A 138 10.71 -9.24 -19.61
N ASN A 139 11.56 -9.24 -20.64
CA ASN A 139 12.36 -8.10 -21.10
C ASN A 139 11.94 -7.54 -22.48
N THR A 140 10.75 -7.88 -22.99
CA THR A 140 10.16 -7.21 -24.19
C THR A 140 8.90 -6.44 -23.85
#